data_AF-A0A1K1LPS3-F1
#
_entry.id   AF-A0A1K1LPS3-F1
#
_cell.length_a   1.000
_cell.length_b   1.000
_cell.length_c   1.000
_cell.angle_alpha   90.00
_cell.angle_beta   90.00
_cell.angle_gamma   90.00
#
_symmetry.space_group_name_H-M   'P 1'
#
loop_
_entity.id
_entity.type
_entity.pdbx_description
1 polymer ?
#
loop_
_entity_poly.entity_id
_entity_poly.type
_entity_poly.pdbx_seq_one_letter_code
_entity_poly.pdbx_strand_id
1 'polypeptide(L)' 'MFKCPACLKPTELQMRRCSHCGNVLKFSVAEKFDMLAESVEAALKKELETRKWKRN' A
#
# COMPACT_ATOMS: atom_id res chain seq x y z
N MET A 1 -3.71 -0.48 -0.04
CA MET A 1 -4.02 0.74 -0.83
C MET A 1 -3.59 1.94 0.00
N PHE A 2 -2.66 2.73 -0.52
CA PHE A 2 -2.12 3.91 0.15
C PHE A 2 -3.17 5.04 0.20
N LYS A 3 -3.22 5.86 1.26
CA LYS A 3 -4.16 6.98 1.37
C LYS A 3 -3.43 8.31 1.14
N CYS A 4 -3.98 9.16 0.28
CA CYS A 4 -3.41 10.49 0.08
C CYS A 4 -3.47 11.29 1.40
N PRO A 5 -2.37 11.92 1.86
CA PRO A 5 -2.37 12.68 3.11
C PRO A 5 -3.28 13.92 3.06
N ALA A 6 -3.57 14.44 1.86
CA ALA A 6 -4.39 15.64 1.70
C ALA A 6 -5.90 15.35 1.69
N CYS A 7 -6.35 14.28 1.03
CA CYS A 7 -7.78 13.99 0.87
C CYS A 7 -8.21 12.67 1.51
N LEU A 8 -7.27 11.92 2.11
CA LEU A 8 -7.46 10.63 2.78
C LEU A 8 -8.09 9.53 1.91
N LYS A 9 -8.28 9.78 0.61
CA LYS A 9 -8.79 8.81 -0.34
C LYS A 9 -7.69 7.83 -0.74
N PRO A 10 -8.04 6.56 -1.00
CA PRO A 10 -7.10 5.58 -1.51
C PRO A 10 -6.54 6.05 -2.86
N THR A 11 -5.24 5.92 -3.03
CA THR A 11 -4.52 6.30 -4.24
C THR A 11 -3.38 5.33 -4.48
N GLU A 12 -2.95 5.22 -5.72
CA GLU A 12 -1.83 4.36 -6.08
C GLU A 12 -0.50 5.03 -5.73
N LEU A 13 0.39 4.28 -5.08
CA LEU A 13 1.71 4.76 -4.66
C LEU A 13 2.65 5.06 -5.85
N GLN A 14 2.39 4.42 -6.99
CA GLN A 14 3.12 4.65 -8.25
C GLN A 14 2.82 6.03 -8.84
N MET A 15 1.67 6.62 -8.52
CA MET A 15 1.28 7.92 -9.06
C MET A 15 2.03 9.04 -8.35
N ARG A 16 2.59 9.97 -9.14
CA ARG A 16 3.22 11.19 -8.60
C ARG A 16 2.19 12.19 -8.06
N ARG A 17 0.92 12.08 -8.48
CA ARG A 17 -0.19 12.92 -8.06
C ARG A 17 -1.36 12.06 -7.64
N CYS A 18 -2.09 12.48 -6.62
CA CYS A 18 -3.31 11.81 -6.23
C CYS A 18 -4.37 11.96 -7.33
N SER A 19 -4.93 10.84 -7.80
CA SER A 19 -5.96 10.83 -8.84
C SER A 19 -7.28 11.49 -8.42
N HIS A 20 -7.48 11.75 -7.12
CA HIS A 20 -8.71 12.32 -6.59
C HIS A 20 -8.65 13.83 -6.33
N CYS A 21 -7.53 14.35 -5.84
CA CYS A 21 -7.39 15.76 -5.48
C CYS A 21 -6.27 16.48 -6.24
N GLY A 22 -5.52 15.78 -7.10
CA GLY A 22 -4.41 16.34 -7.86
C GLY A 22 -3.17 16.69 -7.04
N ASN A 23 -3.20 16.49 -5.71
CA ASN A 23 -2.07 16.82 -4.85
C ASN A 23 -0.83 16.01 -5.21
N VAL A 24 0.34 16.68 -5.22
CA VAL A 24 1.62 16.02 -5.51
C VAL A 24 2.03 15.17 -4.32
N LEU A 25 2.18 13.88 -4.56
CA LEU A 25 2.65 12.90 -3.60
C LEU A 25 4.18 12.97 -3.53
N LYS A 26 4.70 13.72 -2.55
CA LYS A 26 6.13 13.88 -2.30
C LYS A 26 6.59 12.80 -1.32
N PHE A 27 6.91 11.62 -1.83
CA PHE A 27 7.54 10.56 -1.04
C PHE A 27 8.97 10.36 -1.53
N SER A 28 9.89 10.22 -0.58
CA SER A 28 11.22 9.70 -0.86
C SER A 28 11.14 8.25 -1.34
N VAL A 29 12.21 7.78 -1.97
CA VAL A 29 12.32 6.38 -2.39
C VAL A 29 12.21 5.44 -1.18
N ALA A 30 12.84 5.79 -0.05
CA ALA A 30 12.76 5.02 1.19
C ALA A 30 11.32 4.87 1.69
N GLU A 31 10.58 5.98 1.82
CA GLU A 31 9.19 5.94 2.27
C GLU A 31 8.30 5.08 1.37
N LYS A 32 8.56 5.06 0.06
CA LYS A 32 7.83 4.19 -0.86
C LYS A 32 8.12 2.71 -0.61
N PHE A 33 9.38 2.35 -0.33
CA PHE A 33 9.76 0.98 -0.01
C PHE A 33 9.17 0.52 1.31
N ASP A 34 9.17 1.37 2.34
CA ASP A 34 8.56 1.04 3.64
C ASP A 34 7.06 0.73 3.50
N MET A 35 6.33 1.55 2.73
CA MET A 35 4.90 1.32 2.46
C MET A 35 4.64 0.03 1.64
N LEU A 36 5.55 -0.34 0.75
CA LEU A 36 5.46 -1.59 0.00
C LEU A 36 5.76 -2.81 0.89
N ALA A 37 6.73 -2.70 1.80
CA ALA A 37 7.07 -3.77 2.73
C ALA A 37 5.85 -4.18 3.57
N GLU A 38 5.15 -3.22 4.18
CA GLU A 38 3.94 -3.49 4.96
C GLU A 38 2.86 -4.22 4.13
N SER A 39 2.68 -3.81 2.88
CA SER A 39 1.72 -4.43 1.96
C SER A 39 2.10 -5.87 1.62
N VAL A 40 3.39 -6.15 1.43
CA VAL A 40 3.93 -7.48 1.13
C VAL A 40 3.81 -8.40 2.36
N GLU A 41 4.15 -7.92 3.55
CA GLU A 41 4.02 -8.67 4.80
C GLU A 41 2.57 -9.06 5.07
N ALA A 42 1.62 -8.14 4.87
CA ALA A 42 0.20 -8.41 5.01
C ALA A 42 -0.27 -9.48 4.01
N ALA A 43 0.19 -9.43 2.75
CA ALA A 43 -0.13 -10.42 1.74
C ALA A 43 0.45 -11.81 2.09
N LEU A 44 1.70 -11.86 2.53
CA LEU A 44 2.36 -13.09 2.97
C LEU A 44 1.62 -13.73 4.15
N LYS A 45 1.22 -12.93 5.15
CA LYS A 45 0.45 -13.42 6.29
C LYS A 45 -0.86 -14.07 5.85
N LYS A 46 -1.61 -13.40 4.96
CA LYS A 46 -2.87 -13.93 4.42
C LYS A 46 -2.69 -15.23 3.64
N GLU A 47 -1.63 -15.33 2.85
CA GLU A 47 -1.28 -16.57 2.13
C GLU A 47 -0.96 -17.72 3.10
N LEU A 48 -0.19 -17.45 4.17
CA LEU A 48 0.11 -18.45 5.19
C LEU A 48 -1.15 -18.92 5.93
N GLU A 49 -2.06 -18.01 6.27
CA GLU A 49 -3.35 -18.35 6.90
C GLU A 49 -4.22 -19.20 5.96
N THR A 50 -4.26 -18.84 4.68
CA THR A 50 -4.97 -19.61 3.65
C THR A 50 -4.41 -21.03 3.52
N ARG A 51 -3.08 -21.18 3.54
CA ARG A 51 -2.42 -22.50 3.51
C ARG A 51 -2.69 -23.31 4.77
N LYS A 52 -2.75 -22.68 5.95
CA LYS A 52 -3.11 -23.34 7.21
C LYS A 52 -4.55 -23.84 7.18
N TRP A 53 -5.48 -23.02 6.70
CA TRP A 53 -6.89 -23.41 6.54
C TRP A 53 -7.05 -24.60 5.58
N LYS A 54 -6.38 -24.58 4.42
CA LYS A 54 -6.45 -25.70 3.45
C LYS A 54 -5.82 -27.01 3.96
N ARG A 55 -5.03 -26.97 5.03
CA ARG A 55 -4.38 -28.15 5.62
C ARG A 55 -5.19 -28.78 6.77
N ASN A 56 -6.28 -28.13 7.20
CA ASN A 56 -7.23 -28.61 8.20
C ASN A 56 -8.55 -28.99 7.51
#